data_AF-A0A7J4L695-F1
#
_entry.id   AF-A0A7J4L695-F1
#
_cell.length_a   1.000
_cell.length_b   1.000
_cell.length_c   1.000
_cell.angle_alpha   90.00
_cell.angle_beta   90.00
_cell.angle_gamma   90.00
#
_symmetry.space_group_name_H-M   'P 1'
#
loop_
_entity.id
_entity.type
_entity.pdbx_description
1 polymer ?
#
loop_
_entity_poly.entity_id
_entity_poly.type
_entity_poly.pdbx_seq_one_letter_code
_entity_poly.pdbx_strand_id
1 'polypeptide(L)' 'MQSPNVARAREIIRRYPEVFESLLEFERTKRIRKLYRRRRINLTIDENVLRDFKRYCASASINMSQLVERKMKEEMGKR' A
#
# COMPACT_ATOMS: atom_id res chain seq x y z
N MET A 1 2.48 5.89 38.85
CA MET A 1 1.79 5.17 37.75
C MET A 1 2.00 5.95 36.47
N GLN A 2 2.50 5.33 35.38
CA GLN A 2 2.58 6.03 34.09
C GLN A 2 1.17 6.29 33.56
N SER A 3 0.95 7.47 32.99
CA SER A 3 -0.34 7.81 32.39
C SER A 3 -0.70 6.79 31.31
N PRO A 4 -1.94 6.31 31.25
CA PRO A 4 -2.40 5.36 30.22
C PRO A 4 -2.16 5.88 28.80
N ASN A 5 -2.09 7.21 28.62
CA ASN A 5 -1.78 7.84 27.35
C ASN A 5 -0.32 7.61 26.91
N VAL A 6 0.62 7.56 27.85
CA VAL A 6 2.05 7.35 27.56
C VAL A 6 2.30 5.90 27.15
N ALA A 7 1.64 4.95 27.80
CA ALA A 7 1.70 3.54 27.42
C ALA A 7 1.15 3.33 26.00
N ARG A 8 0.00 3.95 25.69
CA ARG A 8 -0.62 3.87 24.37
C ARG A 8 0.19 4.56 23.28
N ALA A 9 0.83 5.69 23.58
CA ALA A 9 1.73 6.36 22.64
C ALA A 9 2.92 5.47 22.26
N ARG A 10 3.54 4.80 23.24
CA ARG A 10 4.65 3.86 22.99
C ARG A 10 4.23 2.68 22.10
N GLU A 11 3.03 2.15 22.31
CA GLU A 11 2.49 1.07 21.48
C GLU A 11 2.29 1.51 20.02
N ILE A 12 1.73 2.71 19.80
CA ILE A 12 1.52 3.28 18.47
C ILE A 12 2.85 3.50 17.75
N ILE A 13 3.85 4.07 18.45
CA ILE A 13 5.19 4.29 17.89
C ILE A 13 5.84 2.96 17.46
N ARG A 14 5.73 1.93 18.30
CA ARG A 14 6.26 0.60 17.98
C ARG A 14 5.55 -0.05 16.78
N ARG A 15 4.26 0.23 16.60
CA ARG A 15 3.45 -0.37 15.53
C ARG A 15 3.63 0.31 14.17
N TYR A 16 4.02 1.58 14.15
CA TYR A 16 4.14 2.38 12.92
C TYR A 16 5.42 3.24 12.90
N PRO A 17 6.63 2.67 13.12
CA PRO A 17 7.87 3.45 13.19
C PRO A 17 8.11 4.31 11.94
N GLU A 18 7.75 3.81 10.76
CA GLU A 18 7.92 4.48 9.47
C GLU A 18 7.09 5.78 9.36
N VAL A 19 5.95 5.85 10.06
CA VAL A 19 5.11 7.06 10.11
C VAL A 19 5.83 8.16 10.86
N PHE A 20 6.43 7.83 12.00
CA PHE A 20 7.17 8.80 12.81
C PHE A 20 8.47 9.23 12.15
N GLU A 21 9.19 8.32 11.50
CA GLU A 21 10.36 8.67 10.67
C GLU A 21 10.00 9.68 9.57
N SER A 22 8.85 9.50 8.92
CA SER A 22 8.37 10.43 7.89
C SER A 22 7.98 11.80 8.45
N LEU A 23 7.47 11.84 9.68
CA LEU A 23 7.17 13.10 10.37
C LEU A 23 8.46 13.85 10.76
N LEU A 24 9.47 13.14 11.25
CA LEU A 24 10.79 13.72 11.52
C LEU A 24 11.45 14.25 10.24
N GLU A 25 11.33 13.52 9.13
CA GLU A 25 11.83 13.96 7.82
C GLU A 25 11.06 15.19 7.30
N PHE A 26 9.76 15.31 7.60
CA PHE A 26 8.95 16.49 7.29
C PHE A 26 9.41 17.73 8.07
N GLU A 27 9.76 17.61 9.35
CA GLU A 27 10.24 18.77 10.12
C GLU A 27 11.46 19.43 9.46
N ARG A 28 12.36 18.58 8.94
CA ARG A 28 13.61 18.99 8.27
C ARG A 28 13.39 19.50 6.84
N THR A 29 12.52 18.85 6.08
CA THR A 29 12.39 19.10 4.62
C THR A 29 11.14 19.88 4.23
N LYS A 30 10.20 20.08 5.16
CA LYS A 30 8.83 20.57 4.95
C LYS A 30 8.06 19.80 3.87
N ARG A 31 8.45 18.56 3.58
CA ARG A 31 7.81 17.68 2.60
C ARG A 31 7.54 16.31 3.21
N ILE A 32 6.28 15.88 3.20
CA ILE A 32 5.92 14.55 3.71
C ILE A 32 6.32 13.53 2.65
N ARG A 33 7.25 12.63 3.00
CA ARG A 33 7.61 11.52 2.13
C ARG A 33 6.43 10.57 2.04
N LYS A 34 5.92 10.33 0.82
CA LYS A 34 4.86 9.32 0.61
C LYS A 34 5.41 7.94 0.98
N LEU A 35 5.03 7.44 2.16
CA LEU A 35 5.42 6.13 2.69
C LEU A 35 4.99 4.98 1.78
N TYR A 36 3.82 5.12 1.17
CA TYR A 36 3.22 4.12 0.31
C TYR A 36 3.20 4.63 -1.13
N ARG A 37 4.34 4.55 -1.83
CA ARG A 37 4.35 4.78 -3.28
C ARG A 37 3.99 3.48 -3.99
N ARG A 38 2.84 3.48 -4.68
CA ARG A 38 2.60 2.51 -5.74
C ARG A 38 3.76 2.60 -6.73
N ARG A 39 4.43 1.47 -6.98
CA ARG A 39 5.47 1.37 -8.00
C ARG A 39 4.85 0.83 -9.28
N ARG A 40 5.30 1.34 -10.43
CA ARG A 40 5.00 0.72 -11.73
C ARG A 40 5.86 -0.52 -11.87
N ILE A 41 5.27 -1.58 -12.40
CA ILE A 41 5.96 -2.82 -12.74
C ILE A 41 5.85 -3.00 -14.26
N ASN A 42 6.91 -3.51 -14.88
CA ASN A 42 6.91 -3.88 -16.29
C ASN A 42 6.76 -5.40 -16.36
N LEU A 43 5.69 -5.87 -17.00
CA LEU A 43 5.40 -7.29 -17.17
C LEU A 43 4.91 -7.52 -18.60
N THR A 44 5.20 -8.71 -19.13
CA THR A 44 4.69 -9.17 -20.42
C THR A 44 3.52 -10.12 -20.15
N ILE A 45 2.43 -9.95 -20.90
CA ILE A 45 1.22 -10.77 -20.82
C ILE A 45 0.76 -11.05 -22.24
N ASP A 46 0.19 -12.24 -22.48
CA ASP A 46 -0.45 -12.56 -23.75
C ASP A 46 -1.53 -11.54 -24.13
N GLU A 47 -1.60 -11.18 -25.41
CA GLU A 47 -2.49 -10.12 -25.89
C GLU A 47 -3.98 -10.49 -25.75
N ASN A 48 -4.34 -11.75 -26.04
CA ASN A 48 -5.72 -12.19 -25.93
C ASN A 48 -6.16 -12.20 -24.47
N VAL A 49 -5.30 -12.68 -23.57
CA VAL A 49 -5.53 -12.63 -22.12
C VAL A 49 -5.71 -11.20 -21.64
N LEU A 50 -4.86 -10.25 -22.06
CA LEU A 50 -4.98 -8.85 -21.67
C LEU A 50 -6.30 -8.23 -22.17
N ARG A 51 -6.71 -8.55 -23.40
CA ARG A 51 -7.97 -8.06 -23.98
C ARG A 51 -9.17 -8.56 -23.18
N ASP A 52 -9.21 -9.85 -22.88
CA ASP A 52 -10.32 -10.45 -22.14
C ASP A 52 -10.35 -9.98 -20.69
N PHE A 53 -9.18 -9.82 -20.07
CA PHE A 53 -9.04 -9.24 -18.73
C PHE A 53 -9.56 -7.80 -18.65
N LYS A 54 -9.20 -6.96 -19.63
CA LYS A 54 -9.72 -5.58 -19.73
C LYS A 54 -11.24 -5.55 -19.84
N ARG A 55 -11.81 -6.41 -20.70
CA ARG A 55 -13.27 -6.53 -20.88
C ARG A 55 -13.95 -6.93 -19.57
N TYR A 56 -13.41 -7.95 -18.89
CA TYR A 56 -13.92 -8.41 -17.60
C TYR A 56 -13.91 -7.29 -16.54
N CYS A 57 -12.80 -6.57 -16.40
CA CYS A 57 -12.70 -5.47 -15.45
C CYS A 57 -13.67 -4.33 -15.78
N ALA A 58 -13.86 -4.02 -17.06
CA ALA A 58 -14.81 -3.00 -17.50
C ALA A 58 -16.26 -3.42 -17.19
N SER A 59 -16.66 -4.65 -17.52
CA SER A 59 -18.03 -5.13 -17.25
C SER A 59 -18.35 -5.22 -15.77
N ALA A 60 -17.35 -5.51 -14.94
CA ALA A 60 -17.51 -5.64 -13.49
C ALA A 60 -17.28 -4.32 -12.72
N SER A 61 -16.95 -3.21 -13.40
CA SER A 61 -16.55 -1.93 -12.77
C SER A 61 -15.39 -2.07 -11.77
N ILE A 62 -14.42 -2.94 -12.08
CA ILE A 62 -13.26 -3.24 -11.21
C ILE A 62 -12.00 -2.52 -11.73
N ASN A 63 -11.22 -1.95 -10.82
CA ASN A 63 -9.91 -1.41 -11.17
C ASN A 63 -8.89 -2.55 -11.41
N MET A 64 -8.31 -2.61 -12.61
CA MET A 64 -7.33 -3.65 -12.99
C MET A 64 -6.16 -3.74 -12.02
N SER A 65 -5.54 -2.62 -11.64
CA SER A 65 -4.39 -2.62 -10.73
C SER A 65 -4.75 -3.18 -9.35
N GLN A 66 -5.95 -2.84 -8.84
CA GLN A 66 -6.42 -3.38 -7.56
C GLN A 66 -6.69 -4.88 -7.63
N LEU A 67 -7.26 -5.36 -8.74
CA LEU A 67 -7.51 -6.79 -8.92
C LEU A 67 -6.21 -7.58 -8.98
N VAL A 68 -5.23 -7.10 -9.74
CA VAL A 68 -3.89 -7.71 -9.82
C VAL A 68 -3.23 -7.70 -8.45
N GLU A 69 -3.22 -6.55 -7.75
CA GLU A 69 -2.62 -6.44 -6.41
C GLU A 69 -3.29 -7.38 -5.41
N ARG A 70 -4.62 -7.50 -5.45
CA ARG A 70 -5.38 -8.43 -4.60
C ARG A 70 -5.00 -9.88 -4.89
N LYS A 71 -4.93 -10.28 -6.16
CA LYS A 71 -4.51 -11.63 -6.55
C LYS A 71 -3.07 -11.93 -6.15
N MET A 72 -2.15 -10.98 -6.31
CA MET A 72 -0.78 -11.13 -5.81
C MET A 72 -0.73 -11.33 -4.29
N LYS A 73 -1.55 -10.59 -3.54
CA LYS A 73 -1.68 -10.72 -2.08
C LYS A 73 -2.21 -12.10 -1.66
N GLU A 74 -3.27 -12.57 -2.32
CA GLU A 74 -3.85 -13.91 -2.13
C GLU A 74 -2.78 -15.01 -2.33
N GLU A 75 -2.05 -14.97 -3.46
CA GLU A 75 -0.99 -15.94 -3.77
C GLU A 75 0.20 -15.89 -2.79
N MET A 76 0.54 -14.70 -2.30
CA MET A 76 1.63 -14.52 -1.34
C MET A 76 1.22 -14.81 0.13
N GLY A 77 -0.03 -15.19 0.39
CA GLY A 77 -0.56 -15.36 1.74
C GLY A 77 -0.61 -14.07 2.56
N LYS A 78 -0.59 -12.90 1.90
CA LYS A 78 -0.72 -11.59 2.55
C LYS A 78 -2.18 -11.15 2.47
N ARG A 79 -2.89 -11.10 3.59
CA ARG A 79 -4.25 -10.53 3.66
C ARG A 79 -4.20 -9.01 3.74
#